data_AF-A0AAE0GE02-F1
#
_entry.id   AF-A0AAE0GE02-F1
#
_cell.length_a   1.000
_cell.length_b   1.000
_cell.length_c   1.000
_cell.angle_alpha   90.00
_cell.angle_beta   90.00
_cell.angle_gamma   90.00
#
_symmetry.space_group_name_H-M   'P 1'
#
loop_
_entity.id
_entity.type
_entity.pdbx_description
1 polymer ?
#
loop_
_entity_poly.entity_id
_entity_poly.type
_entity_poly.pdbx_seq_one_letter_code
_entity_poly.pdbx_strand_id
1 'polypeptide(L)'
;MPHPQFPTVSGTEAGRWSPDGQGRGTHLAAGANVVPSATHSASSTRTEPACSEQADVNFPPTKPVYFQDTHCFTAEAKFLGQLQEEGKLAVIVDESIFYPQGGGQPADHGVLVSSSGVTFKVEDVRSNQGVIQHYGRFAEGSSEFAAGDTLSLTVDGTRRVLNARLHSAGHLLDDCMGAVGYGPAHLVPTKGYHFPDAPYVEYKGKVDKAEIDNLILALNTEAARLISAGSQ
;
A
#
# COMPACT_ATOMS: atom_id res chain seq x y z
N MET A 1 -35.80 10.46 11.70
CA MET A 1 -35.00 9.39 11.05
C MET A 1 -34.26 8.65 12.16
N PRO A 2 -34.48 7.35 12.39
CA PRO A 2 -33.91 6.65 13.54
C PRO A 2 -32.47 6.15 13.26
N HIS A 3 -31.63 6.19 14.29
CA HIS A 3 -30.24 5.75 14.30
C HIS A 3 -30.10 4.21 14.21
N PRO A 4 -29.06 3.67 13.56
CA PRO A 4 -28.78 2.23 13.56
C PRO A 4 -28.01 1.82 14.84
N GLN A 5 -28.45 0.72 15.46
CA GLN A 5 -27.75 0.02 16.55
C GLN A 5 -26.76 -0.98 15.95
N PHE A 6 -25.54 -1.06 16.52
CA PHE A 6 -24.56 -2.11 16.23
C PHE A 6 -24.43 -3.07 17.44
N PRO A 7 -24.22 -4.38 17.20
CA PRO A 7 -24.13 -5.38 18.26
C PRO A 7 -22.73 -5.42 18.90
N THR A 8 -22.71 -5.63 20.22
CA THR A 8 -21.54 -5.92 21.06
C THR A 8 -21.07 -7.37 20.88
N VAL A 9 -19.77 -7.60 20.73
CA VAL A 9 -19.13 -8.91 20.92
C VAL A 9 -18.01 -8.77 21.96
N SER A 10 -18.19 -9.49 23.06
CA SER A 10 -17.22 -9.72 24.12
C SER A 10 -16.41 -10.98 23.83
N GLY A 11 -15.09 -10.97 24.07
CA GLY A 11 -14.29 -12.21 24.11
C GLY A 11 -12.78 -11.99 24.03
N THR A 12 -12.14 -12.02 25.20
CA THR A 12 -10.77 -12.48 25.53
C THR A 12 -10.29 -13.65 24.65
N GLU A 13 -9.00 -13.90 24.36
CA GLU A 13 -7.78 -13.85 25.17
C GLU A 13 -6.54 -14.03 24.27
N ALA A 14 -5.40 -13.44 24.65
CA ALA A 14 -4.12 -13.57 23.94
C ALA A 14 -3.34 -14.79 24.44
N GLY A 15 -2.91 -15.66 23.52
CA GLY A 15 -2.10 -16.86 23.80
C GLY A 15 -0.76 -16.85 23.05
N ARG A 16 0.31 -16.75 23.83
CA ARG A 16 1.74 -16.65 23.53
C ARG A 16 2.31 -17.89 22.82
N TRP A 17 3.10 -17.71 21.76
CA TRP A 17 3.89 -18.76 21.09
C TRP A 17 5.39 -18.63 21.43
N SER A 18 6.06 -19.73 21.75
CA SER A 18 7.52 -19.87 21.80
C SER A 18 7.93 -21.28 21.35
N PRO A 19 9.11 -21.46 20.73
CA PRO A 19 9.51 -22.71 20.07
C PRO A 19 10.40 -23.61 20.95
N ASP A 20 10.71 -24.79 20.40
CA ASP A 20 11.66 -25.84 20.82
C ASP A 20 11.12 -27.05 21.61
N GLY A 21 11.36 -28.22 21.02
CA GLY A 21 11.11 -29.54 21.59
C GLY A 21 11.73 -30.64 20.75
N GLN A 22 13.03 -30.88 20.97
CA GLN A 22 13.76 -32.05 20.49
C GLN A 22 13.17 -33.35 21.04
N GLY A 23 13.10 -34.40 20.22
CA GLY A 23 12.78 -35.76 20.66
C GLY A 23 13.52 -36.80 19.82
N ARG A 24 14.48 -37.49 20.44
CA ARG A 24 15.20 -38.67 19.90
C ARG A 24 14.44 -39.96 20.27
N GLY A 25 14.60 -41.01 19.47
CA GLY A 25 14.25 -42.40 19.78
C GLY A 25 14.28 -43.29 18.52
N THR A 26 15.43 -43.81 18.10
CA THR A 26 15.99 -45.17 18.35
C THR A 26 15.39 -46.33 17.52
N HIS A 27 16.24 -46.84 16.62
CA HIS A 27 16.53 -48.25 16.25
C HIS A 27 15.42 -49.23 15.87
N LEU A 28 15.59 -49.84 14.68
CA LEU A 28 15.84 -51.29 14.53
C LEU A 28 16.40 -51.61 13.12
N ALA A 29 17.38 -52.52 13.10
CA ALA A 29 18.11 -53.08 11.95
C ALA A 29 17.22 -54.03 11.12
N ALA A 30 17.56 -54.62 9.96
CA ALA A 30 18.82 -55.03 9.34
C ALA A 30 18.54 -55.44 7.88
N GLY A 31 19.57 -55.60 7.04
CA GLY A 31 19.47 -56.54 5.91
C GLY A 31 20.27 -56.22 4.64
N ALA A 32 21.35 -56.98 4.49
CA ALA A 32 21.92 -57.48 3.23
C ALA A 32 22.86 -56.58 2.38
N ASN A 33 23.82 -57.31 1.82
CA ASN A 33 25.15 -56.96 1.35
C ASN A 33 25.20 -56.98 -0.20
N VAL A 34 26.36 -56.62 -0.77
CA VAL A 34 26.89 -56.90 -2.14
C VAL A 34 27.13 -55.66 -3.03
N VAL A 35 28.43 -55.43 -3.27
CA VAL A 35 29.10 -54.67 -4.36
C VAL A 35 29.58 -55.68 -5.44
N PRO A 36 29.98 -55.34 -6.70
CA PRO A 36 30.59 -54.06 -7.13
C PRO A 36 30.28 -53.54 -8.57
N SER A 37 30.83 -52.35 -8.85
CA SER A 37 31.36 -51.80 -10.12
C SER A 37 30.51 -51.71 -11.39
N ALA A 38 30.29 -50.48 -11.85
CA ALA A 38 30.56 -50.06 -13.23
C ALA A 38 30.80 -48.54 -13.31
N THR A 39 31.91 -48.18 -13.94
CA THR A 39 32.26 -46.85 -14.45
C THR A 39 31.25 -46.37 -15.50
N HIS A 40 30.95 -45.06 -15.55
CA HIS A 40 30.99 -44.27 -16.80
C HIS A 40 30.74 -42.77 -16.54
N SER A 41 31.64 -41.97 -17.11
CA SER A 41 31.56 -40.53 -17.30
C SER A 41 30.32 -40.12 -18.09
N ALA A 42 29.68 -39.01 -17.70
CA ALA A 42 29.05 -38.08 -18.64
C ALA A 42 28.80 -36.72 -17.95
N SER A 43 29.59 -35.74 -18.37
CA SER A 43 29.28 -34.32 -18.22
C SER A 43 27.97 -34.02 -18.95
N SER A 44 26.93 -33.64 -18.21
CA SER A 44 25.68 -33.14 -18.76
C SER A 44 25.49 -31.71 -18.24
N THR A 45 25.99 -30.76 -19.02
CA THR A 45 25.69 -29.34 -18.85
C THR A 45 24.20 -29.15 -19.13
N ARG A 46 23.44 -29.01 -18.05
CA ARG A 46 22.04 -28.57 -18.10
C ARG A 46 22.07 -27.09 -18.46
N THR A 47 21.74 -26.76 -19.70
CA THR A 47 21.52 -25.38 -20.13
C THR A 47 20.25 -24.89 -19.47
N GLU A 48 20.40 -24.14 -18.37
CA GLU A 48 19.33 -23.32 -17.80
C GLU A 48 18.84 -22.35 -18.88
N PRO A 49 17.52 -22.17 -19.08
CA PRO A 49 17.02 -21.14 -19.98
C PRO A 49 17.39 -19.78 -19.39
N ALA A 50 18.02 -18.94 -20.20
CA ALA A 50 18.46 -17.61 -19.82
C ALA A 50 17.28 -16.79 -19.26
N CYS A 51 17.42 -16.36 -18.00
CA CYS A 51 16.68 -15.22 -17.48
C CYS A 51 16.95 -14.05 -18.42
N SER A 52 15.93 -13.59 -19.14
CA SER A 52 16.04 -12.39 -19.96
C SER A 52 16.51 -11.24 -19.08
N GLU A 53 17.73 -10.76 -19.30
CA GLU A 53 18.20 -9.49 -18.76
C GLU A 53 17.15 -8.43 -19.13
N GLN A 54 16.40 -7.95 -18.14
CA GLN A 54 15.58 -6.77 -18.32
C GLN A 54 16.54 -5.63 -18.61
N ALA A 55 16.53 -5.15 -19.84
CA ALA A 55 17.21 -3.92 -20.22
C ALA A 55 16.84 -2.82 -19.21
N ASP A 56 17.77 -1.92 -18.93
CA ASP A 56 17.58 -0.77 -18.05
C ASP A 56 16.49 0.15 -18.64
N VAL A 57 15.21 -0.18 -18.41
CA VAL A 57 14.07 0.51 -19.01
C VAL A 57 13.86 1.83 -18.28
N ASN A 58 14.53 2.87 -18.76
CA ASN A 58 14.37 4.21 -18.23
C ASN A 58 13.12 4.88 -18.83
N PHE A 59 12.04 4.94 -18.05
CA PHE A 59 10.83 5.68 -18.42
C PHE A 59 10.98 7.18 -18.12
N PRO A 60 10.40 8.08 -18.94
CA PRO A 60 10.36 9.49 -18.59
C PRO A 60 9.48 9.71 -17.34
N PRO A 61 9.70 10.80 -16.57
CA PRO A 61 8.85 11.14 -15.44
C PRO A 61 7.37 11.24 -15.84
N THR A 62 6.49 10.63 -15.05
CA THR A 62 5.04 10.69 -15.26
C THR A 62 4.52 12.03 -14.79
N LYS A 63 3.68 12.69 -15.59
CA LYS A 63 3.00 13.93 -15.19
C LYS A 63 1.92 13.63 -14.12
N PRO A 64 2.05 14.16 -12.89
CA PRO A 64 1.13 13.88 -11.79
C PRO A 64 -0.11 14.78 -11.84
N VAL A 65 -1.12 14.41 -12.61
CA VAL A 65 -2.34 15.22 -12.82
C VAL A 65 -3.18 15.34 -11.55
N TYR A 66 -3.05 14.39 -10.62
CA TYR A 66 -3.75 14.43 -9.32
C TYR A 66 -3.44 15.67 -8.46
N PHE A 67 -2.32 16.38 -8.70
CA PHE A 67 -2.05 17.66 -8.02
C PHE A 67 -2.93 18.81 -8.51
N GLN A 68 -3.48 18.71 -9.73
CA GLN A 68 -4.31 19.77 -10.32
C GLN A 68 -5.76 19.67 -9.84
N ASP A 69 -6.28 18.44 -9.78
CA ASP A 69 -7.61 18.16 -9.27
C ASP A 69 -7.64 16.79 -8.58
N THR A 70 -7.69 16.80 -7.24
CA THR A 70 -7.76 15.58 -6.43
C THR A 70 -9.10 14.82 -6.57
N HIS A 71 -10.14 15.47 -7.12
CA HIS A 71 -11.47 14.89 -7.35
C HIS A 71 -11.67 14.45 -8.81
N CYS A 72 -10.64 14.55 -9.65
CA CYS A 72 -10.65 13.93 -10.96
C CYS A 72 -10.47 12.41 -10.82
N PHE A 73 -11.54 11.65 -11.09
CA PHE A 73 -11.55 10.19 -10.94
C PHE A 73 -11.38 9.43 -12.26
N THR A 74 -11.41 10.13 -13.39
CA THR A 74 -11.25 9.54 -14.73
C THR A 74 -10.36 10.40 -15.61
N ALA A 75 -9.47 9.79 -16.38
CA ALA A 75 -8.60 10.47 -17.35
C ALA A 75 -8.23 9.54 -18.52
N GLU A 76 -7.54 10.08 -19.50
CA GLU A 76 -6.86 9.31 -20.54
C GLU A 76 -5.36 9.50 -20.40
N ALA A 77 -4.58 8.47 -20.71
CA ALA A 77 -3.12 8.54 -20.73
C ALA A 77 -2.54 7.60 -21.79
N LYS A 78 -1.32 7.87 -22.24
CA LYS A 78 -0.60 6.98 -23.17
C LYS A 78 0.14 5.91 -22.38
N PHE A 79 -0.06 4.66 -22.78
CA PHE A 79 0.74 3.54 -22.30
C PHE A 79 2.18 3.65 -22.82
N LEU A 80 3.13 3.70 -21.88
CA LEU A 80 4.56 3.77 -22.21
C LEU A 80 5.24 2.41 -22.13
N GLY A 81 4.74 1.51 -21.28
CA GLY A 81 5.31 0.19 -21.10
C GLY A 81 4.99 -0.42 -19.74
N GLN A 82 5.66 -1.52 -19.44
CA GLN A 82 5.47 -2.26 -18.19
C GLN A 82 6.81 -2.65 -17.56
N LEU A 83 6.80 -2.81 -16.24
CA LEU A 83 7.92 -3.26 -15.43
C LEU A 83 7.51 -4.49 -14.63
N GLN A 84 8.48 -5.36 -14.32
CA GLN A 84 8.27 -6.47 -13.41
C GLN A 84 9.26 -6.38 -12.26
N GLU A 85 8.77 -6.00 -11.09
CA GLU A 85 9.55 -5.80 -9.87
C GLU A 85 9.02 -6.72 -8.77
N GLU A 86 9.91 -7.47 -8.11
CA GLU A 86 9.54 -8.37 -6.99
C GLU A 86 8.39 -9.37 -7.34
N GLY A 87 8.31 -9.80 -8.61
CA GLY A 87 7.25 -10.68 -9.09
C GLY A 87 5.89 -10.00 -9.29
N LYS A 88 5.82 -8.67 -9.18
CA LYS A 88 4.62 -7.86 -9.45
C LYS A 88 4.77 -7.13 -10.78
N LEU A 89 3.67 -7.03 -11.52
CA LEU A 89 3.60 -6.28 -12.76
C LEU A 89 3.17 -4.84 -12.49
N ALA A 90 3.89 -3.87 -13.05
CA ALA A 90 3.55 -2.46 -13.03
C ALA A 90 3.35 -1.92 -14.44
N VAL A 91 2.29 -1.13 -14.63
CA VAL A 91 2.00 -0.40 -15.87
C VAL A 91 2.45 1.04 -15.74
N ILE A 92 3.13 1.56 -16.77
CA ILE A 92 3.65 2.92 -16.84
C ILE A 92 2.90 3.71 -17.92
N VAL A 93 2.52 4.94 -17.57
CA VAL A 93 1.84 5.90 -18.44
C VAL A 93 2.53 7.26 -18.39
N ASP A 94 2.29 8.11 -19.40
CA ASP A 94 2.86 9.45 -19.50
C ASP A 94 2.28 10.45 -18.49
N GLU A 95 0.99 10.33 -18.17
CA GLU A 95 0.33 11.11 -17.13
C GLU A 95 -0.62 10.26 -16.28
N SER A 96 -0.79 10.62 -15.00
CA SER A 96 -1.63 9.84 -14.10
C SER A 96 -2.41 10.70 -13.11
N ILE A 97 -3.68 10.32 -12.93
CA ILE A 97 -4.58 10.80 -11.87
C ILE A 97 -4.53 9.92 -10.62
N PHE A 98 -3.78 8.82 -10.61
CA PHE A 98 -3.62 7.97 -9.43
C PHE A 98 -2.61 8.59 -8.47
N TYR A 99 -2.98 8.65 -7.19
CA TYR A 99 -2.10 9.09 -6.13
C TYR A 99 -1.18 7.92 -5.70
N PRO A 100 0.15 8.05 -5.84
CA PRO A 100 1.08 7.05 -5.29
C PRO A 100 1.11 7.13 -3.77
N GLN A 101 1.32 6.00 -3.08
CA GLN A 101 1.46 6.00 -1.61
C GLN A 101 2.55 6.99 -1.17
N GLY A 102 2.22 7.85 -0.20
CA GLY A 102 3.13 8.89 0.29
C GLY A 102 2.55 9.63 1.49
N GLY A 103 3.39 10.26 2.30
CA GLY A 103 2.94 11.13 3.42
C GLY A 103 2.01 10.44 4.44
N GLY A 104 2.09 9.12 4.58
CA GLY A 104 1.18 8.33 5.42
C GLY A 104 -0.18 8.00 4.79
N GLN A 105 -0.50 8.56 3.62
CA GLN A 105 -1.72 8.27 2.87
C GLN A 105 -1.54 7.02 1.98
N PRO A 106 -2.48 6.05 2.01
CA PRO A 106 -2.44 4.88 1.15
C PRO A 106 -2.64 5.21 -0.34
N ALA A 107 -2.15 4.33 -1.21
CA ALA A 107 -2.24 4.48 -2.66
C ALA A 107 -3.67 4.33 -3.23
N ASP A 108 -3.81 4.97 -4.39
CA ASP A 108 -4.79 4.70 -5.46
C ASP A 108 -5.02 3.22 -5.78
N HIS A 109 -6.28 2.80 -5.84
CA HIS A 109 -6.71 1.59 -6.54
C HIS A 109 -7.66 2.00 -7.67
N GLY A 110 -7.83 1.13 -8.66
CA GLY A 110 -8.68 1.42 -9.80
C GLY A 110 -8.44 0.49 -10.97
N VAL A 111 -8.70 0.98 -12.18
CA VAL A 111 -8.53 0.24 -13.42
C VAL A 111 -7.93 1.09 -14.53
N LEU A 112 -7.19 0.44 -15.40
CA LEU A 112 -6.73 0.95 -16.70
C LEU A 112 -7.39 0.12 -17.79
N VAL A 113 -7.99 0.76 -18.79
CA VAL A 113 -8.73 0.07 -19.86
C VAL A 113 -8.29 0.59 -21.22
N SER A 114 -7.85 -0.28 -22.12
CA SER A 114 -7.54 0.11 -23.51
C SER A 114 -8.81 0.20 -24.36
N SER A 115 -8.72 0.85 -25.53
CA SER A 115 -9.81 0.88 -26.51
C SER A 115 -10.19 -0.50 -27.05
N SER A 116 -9.29 -1.49 -26.98
CA SER A 116 -9.54 -2.88 -27.36
C SER A 116 -10.22 -3.70 -26.25
N GLY A 117 -10.49 -3.10 -25.08
CA GLY A 117 -11.17 -3.74 -23.96
C GLY A 117 -10.25 -4.51 -23.00
N VAL A 118 -8.93 -4.46 -23.21
CA VAL A 118 -7.96 -5.01 -22.25
C VAL A 118 -8.08 -4.22 -20.95
N THR A 119 -8.22 -4.93 -19.83
CA THR A 119 -8.40 -4.31 -18.52
C THR A 119 -7.29 -4.73 -17.56
N PHE A 120 -6.67 -3.76 -16.91
CA PHE A 120 -5.69 -3.95 -15.85
C PHE A 120 -6.23 -3.37 -14.54
N LYS A 121 -6.30 -4.19 -13.49
CA LYS A 121 -6.72 -3.78 -12.15
C LYS A 121 -5.52 -3.29 -11.38
N VAL A 122 -5.55 -2.02 -10.97
CA VAL A 122 -4.52 -1.36 -10.17
C VAL A 122 -4.83 -1.56 -8.69
N GLU A 123 -3.86 -2.07 -7.94
CA GLU A 123 -3.99 -2.43 -6.52
C GLU A 123 -2.94 -1.78 -5.62
N ASP A 124 -1.90 -1.19 -6.22
CA ASP A 124 -0.92 -0.37 -5.52
C ASP A 124 -0.32 0.63 -6.52
N VAL A 125 0.10 1.79 -6.04
CA VAL A 125 0.70 2.84 -6.87
C VAL A 125 1.89 3.42 -6.12
N ARG A 126 3.05 3.45 -6.77
CA ARG A 126 4.29 3.95 -6.19
C ARG A 126 4.92 4.97 -7.12
N SER A 127 5.73 5.86 -6.55
CA SER A 127 6.56 6.79 -7.32
C SER A 127 8.01 6.45 -7.08
N ASN A 128 8.76 6.20 -8.16
CA ASN A 128 10.20 5.99 -8.11
C ASN A 128 10.87 6.93 -9.12
N GLN A 129 11.75 7.80 -8.64
CA GLN A 129 12.47 8.79 -9.48
C GLN A 129 11.57 9.61 -10.42
N GLY A 130 10.33 9.90 -10.00
CA GLY A 130 9.36 10.67 -10.79
C GLY A 130 8.50 9.84 -11.76
N VAL A 131 8.73 8.53 -11.86
CA VAL A 131 7.88 7.61 -12.61
C VAL A 131 6.80 7.04 -11.69
N ILE A 132 5.54 7.16 -12.09
CA ILE A 132 4.41 6.58 -11.35
C ILE A 132 4.16 5.16 -11.88
N GLN A 133 4.31 4.19 -10.99
CA GLN A 133 4.21 2.77 -11.26
C GLN A 133 2.86 2.24 -10.76
N HIS A 134 2.02 1.73 -11.67
CA HIS A 134 0.69 1.20 -11.36
C HIS A 134 0.75 -0.31 -11.23
N TYR A 135 0.91 -0.81 -10.00
CA TYR A 135 1.03 -2.23 -9.72
C TYR A 135 -0.33 -2.93 -9.70
N GLY A 136 -0.38 -4.13 -10.24
CA GLY A 136 -1.63 -4.87 -10.30
C GLY A 136 -1.59 -6.11 -11.19
N ARG A 137 -2.75 -6.44 -11.76
CA ARG A 137 -2.90 -7.60 -12.66
C ARG A 137 -3.91 -7.34 -13.76
N PHE A 138 -3.74 -8.00 -14.89
CA PHE A 138 -4.78 -8.06 -15.91
C PHE A 138 -6.03 -8.79 -15.40
N ALA A 139 -7.20 -8.34 -15.86
CA ALA A 139 -8.44 -9.06 -15.67
C ALA A 139 -8.44 -10.37 -16.47
N GLU A 140 -9.34 -11.29 -16.14
CA GLU A 140 -9.48 -12.55 -16.88
C GLU A 140 -9.75 -12.27 -18.36
N GLY A 141 -9.03 -12.97 -19.25
CA GLY A 141 -9.09 -12.74 -20.70
C GLY A 141 -8.28 -11.54 -21.22
N SER A 142 -7.60 -10.79 -20.36
CA SER A 142 -6.65 -9.73 -20.70
C SER A 142 -5.21 -10.19 -20.41
N SER A 143 -4.23 -9.82 -21.25
CA SER A 143 -2.84 -10.26 -21.07
C SER A 143 -1.78 -9.20 -21.31
N GLU A 144 -2.04 -8.20 -22.16
CA GLU A 144 -1.08 -7.15 -22.49
C GLU A 144 -1.76 -5.91 -23.07
N PHE A 145 -1.14 -4.74 -22.86
CA PHE A 145 -1.42 -3.52 -23.62
C PHE A 145 -0.43 -3.39 -24.77
N ALA A 146 -0.86 -2.79 -25.88
CA ALA A 146 0.04 -2.51 -27.00
C ALA A 146 0.77 -1.17 -26.78
N ALA A 147 2.05 -1.11 -27.17
CA ALA A 147 2.82 0.13 -27.08
C ALA A 147 2.12 1.28 -27.82
N GLY A 148 1.97 2.43 -27.15
CA GLY A 148 1.26 3.59 -27.69
C GLY A 148 -0.27 3.56 -27.53
N ASP A 149 -0.83 2.53 -26.90
CA ASP A 149 -2.24 2.49 -26.54
C ASP A 149 -2.64 3.74 -25.72
N THR A 150 -3.87 4.20 -25.96
CA THR A 150 -4.49 5.17 -25.07
C THR A 150 -5.33 4.40 -24.06
N LEU A 151 -5.05 4.61 -22.78
CA LEU A 151 -5.73 3.95 -21.68
C LEU A 151 -6.70 4.92 -21.04
N SER A 152 -7.93 4.46 -20.78
CA SER A 152 -8.85 5.10 -19.86
C SER A 152 -8.47 4.71 -18.44
N LEU A 153 -8.14 5.71 -17.63
CA LEU A 153 -7.80 5.60 -16.23
C LEU A 153 -9.08 5.82 -15.42
N THR A 154 -9.39 4.94 -14.46
CA THR A 154 -10.48 5.13 -13.50
C THR A 154 -10.01 4.79 -12.10
N VAL A 155 -10.06 5.77 -11.20
CA VAL A 155 -9.73 5.61 -9.78
C VAL A 155 -10.98 5.16 -8.99
N ASP A 156 -10.80 4.33 -7.96
CA ASP A 156 -11.84 4.10 -6.95
C ASP A 156 -12.08 5.40 -6.16
N GLY A 157 -13.10 6.16 -6.59
CA GLY A 157 -13.44 7.44 -5.99
C GLY A 157 -13.86 7.35 -4.52
N THR A 158 -14.48 6.23 -4.10
CA THR A 158 -14.87 6.03 -2.70
C THR A 158 -13.63 5.93 -1.82
N ARG A 159 -12.66 5.12 -2.27
CA ARG A 159 -11.36 4.99 -1.60
C ARG A 159 -10.60 6.32 -1.58
N ARG A 160 -10.47 7.01 -2.72
CA ARG A 160 -9.77 8.30 -2.82
C ARG A 160 -10.32 9.32 -1.83
N VAL A 161 -11.64 9.50 -1.80
CA VAL A 161 -12.30 10.48 -0.92
C VAL A 161 -12.08 10.12 0.54
N LEU A 162 -12.20 8.84 0.91
CA LEU A 162 -11.92 8.42 2.29
C LEU A 162 -10.48 8.68 2.69
N ASN A 163 -9.51 8.29 1.86
CA ASN A 163 -8.08 8.47 2.13
C ASN A 163 -7.71 9.95 2.27
N ALA A 164 -8.22 10.81 1.38
CA ALA A 164 -8.00 12.26 1.44
C ALA A 164 -8.59 12.86 2.72
N ARG A 165 -9.78 12.40 3.15
CA ARG A 165 -10.39 12.81 4.43
C ARG A 165 -9.57 12.37 5.63
N LEU A 166 -9.05 11.14 5.65
CA LEU A 166 -8.21 10.65 6.74
C LEU A 166 -6.88 11.40 6.83
N HIS A 167 -6.28 11.73 5.70
CA HIS A 167 -5.08 12.56 5.65
C HIS A 167 -5.35 13.97 6.19
N SER A 168 -6.43 14.60 5.72
CA SER A 168 -6.85 15.93 6.20
C SER A 168 -7.19 15.92 7.69
N ALA A 169 -7.83 14.86 8.19
CA ALA A 169 -8.11 14.71 9.61
C ALA A 169 -6.83 14.57 10.45
N GLY A 170 -5.76 14.02 9.88
CA GLY A 170 -4.44 14.00 10.50
C GLY A 170 -3.87 15.39 10.72
N HIS A 171 -3.91 16.24 9.69
CA HIS A 171 -3.51 17.65 9.80
C HIS A 171 -4.38 18.42 10.78
N LEU A 172 -5.70 18.24 10.70
CA LEU A 172 -6.65 18.83 11.66
C LEU A 172 -6.30 18.47 13.10
N LEU A 173 -5.94 17.21 13.36
CA LEU A 173 -5.53 16.77 14.68
C LEU A 173 -4.23 17.45 15.12
N ASP A 174 -3.23 17.58 14.24
CA ASP A 174 -1.98 18.28 14.53
C ASP A 174 -2.22 19.77 14.84
N ASP A 175 -3.10 20.43 14.09
CA ASP A 175 -3.52 21.80 14.38
C ASP A 175 -4.22 21.91 15.74
N CYS A 176 -5.10 20.95 16.08
CA CYS A 176 -5.75 20.90 17.39
C CYS A 176 -4.72 20.76 18.51
N MET A 177 -3.69 19.93 18.34
CA MET A 177 -2.62 19.77 19.33
C MET A 177 -1.92 21.10 19.60
N GLY A 178 -1.63 21.88 18.56
CA GLY A 178 -1.12 23.24 18.69
C GLY A 178 -2.08 24.15 19.47
N ALA A 179 -3.36 24.16 19.09
CA ALA A 179 -4.38 25.02 19.68
C ALA A 179 -4.65 24.74 21.17
N VAL A 180 -4.55 23.47 21.60
CA VAL A 180 -4.76 23.08 23.02
C VAL A 180 -3.47 23.13 23.85
N GLY A 181 -2.39 23.71 23.32
CA GLY A 181 -1.15 23.95 24.05
C GLY A 181 -0.11 22.82 23.96
N TYR A 182 -0.38 21.77 23.19
CA TYR A 182 0.47 20.61 23.00
C TYR A 182 1.24 20.61 21.67
N GLY A 183 1.48 21.79 21.09
CA GLY A 183 2.28 21.94 19.87
C GLY A 183 3.76 21.53 20.02
N PRO A 184 4.60 21.82 19.01
CA PRO A 184 5.98 21.30 18.90
C PRO A 184 6.94 21.58 20.07
N ALA A 185 6.65 22.58 20.91
CA ALA A 185 7.41 22.85 22.14
C ALA A 185 7.20 21.78 23.23
N HIS A 186 6.08 21.06 23.20
CA HIS A 186 5.72 20.01 24.15
C HIS A 186 5.76 18.62 23.50
N LEU A 187 5.14 18.48 22.33
CA LEU A 187 5.04 17.24 21.58
C LEU A 187 5.45 17.48 20.13
N VAL A 188 6.53 16.84 19.70
CA VAL A 188 7.04 16.96 18.34
C VAL A 188 6.37 15.92 17.45
N PRO A 189 5.64 16.29 16.38
CA PRO A 189 5.05 15.31 15.47
C PRO A 189 6.16 14.52 14.76
N THR A 190 5.98 13.21 14.62
CA THR A 190 6.98 12.31 14.01
C THR A 190 6.45 11.59 12.79
N LYS A 191 5.21 11.07 12.84
CA LYS A 191 4.67 10.22 11.78
C LYS A 191 3.15 10.34 11.67
N GLY A 192 2.66 10.46 10.44
CA GLY A 192 1.25 10.25 10.10
C GLY A 192 1.04 8.84 9.52
N TYR A 193 -0.05 8.19 9.92
CA TYR A 193 -0.56 6.98 9.31
C TYR A 193 -2.05 7.17 9.06
N HIS A 194 -2.46 7.23 7.79
CA HIS A 194 -3.81 7.63 7.39
C HIS A 194 -4.55 6.50 6.65
N PHE A 195 -4.24 5.26 7.02
CA PHE A 195 -4.95 4.10 6.48
C PHE A 195 -6.28 3.91 7.26
N PRO A 196 -7.34 3.41 6.60
CA PRO A 196 -8.66 3.28 7.22
C PRO A 196 -8.77 2.31 8.41
N ASP A 197 -7.80 1.42 8.61
CA ASP A 197 -7.83 0.38 9.65
C ASP A 197 -7.58 0.95 11.05
N ALA A 198 -6.63 1.88 11.18
CA ALA A 198 -6.29 2.51 12.45
C ALA A 198 -5.49 3.81 12.23
N PRO A 199 -6.10 4.89 11.72
CA PRO A 199 -5.38 6.12 11.43
C PRO A 199 -4.86 6.78 12.73
N TYR A 200 -3.64 7.29 12.71
CA TYR A 200 -3.01 7.99 13.83
C TYR A 200 -2.01 9.05 13.39
N VAL A 201 -1.73 9.99 14.31
CA VAL A 201 -0.54 10.85 14.26
C VAL A 201 0.29 10.54 15.51
N GLU A 202 1.58 10.28 15.30
CA GLU A 202 2.54 9.98 16.34
C GLU A 202 3.29 11.24 16.75
N TYR A 203 3.48 11.40 18.06
CA TYR A 203 4.21 12.51 18.65
C TYR A 203 5.28 12.00 19.61
N LYS A 204 6.43 12.68 19.60
CA LYS A 204 7.52 12.48 20.55
C LYS A 204 7.45 13.53 21.66
N GLY A 205 7.32 13.06 22.90
CA GLY A 205 7.37 13.87 24.11
C GLY A 205 6.73 13.14 25.29
N LYS A 206 6.18 13.87 26.24
CA LYS A 206 5.52 13.30 27.43
C LYS A 206 4.24 14.06 27.74
N VAL A 207 3.20 13.32 28.09
CA VAL A 207 1.94 13.83 28.64
C VAL A 207 1.75 13.12 29.98
N ASP A 208 1.31 13.85 31.02
CA ASP A 208 0.96 13.20 32.28
C ASP A 208 -0.27 12.30 32.05
N LYS A 209 -0.24 11.08 32.61
CA LYS A 209 -1.37 10.15 32.52
C LYS A 209 -2.65 10.75 33.10
N ALA A 210 -2.53 11.58 34.12
CA ALA A 210 -3.67 12.26 34.72
C ALA A 210 -4.33 13.30 33.78
N GLU A 211 -3.63 13.74 32.73
CA GLU A 211 -4.11 14.77 31.79
C GLU A 211 -4.67 14.18 30.50
N ILE A 212 -4.47 12.88 30.22
CA ILE A 212 -4.85 12.24 28.95
C ILE A 212 -6.34 12.41 28.65
N ASP A 213 -7.22 12.15 29.61
CA ASP A 213 -8.67 12.25 29.38
C ASP A 213 -9.10 13.70 29.10
N ASN A 214 -8.49 14.66 29.80
CA ASN A 214 -8.74 16.09 29.58
C ASN A 214 -8.22 16.54 28.21
N LEU A 215 -7.05 16.04 27.80
CA LEU A 215 -6.49 16.32 26.49
C LEU A 215 -7.39 15.77 25.37
N ILE A 216 -7.86 14.52 25.49
CA ILE A 216 -8.80 13.93 24.52
C ILE A 216 -10.08 14.77 24.42
N LEU A 217 -10.64 15.21 25.55
CA LEU A 217 -11.83 16.06 25.56
C LEU A 217 -11.57 17.41 24.87
N ALA A 218 -10.44 18.05 25.16
CA ALA A 218 -10.05 19.32 24.55
C ALA A 218 -9.87 19.19 23.03
N LEU A 219 -9.19 18.14 22.57
CA LEU A 219 -8.99 17.84 21.15
C LEU A 219 -10.30 17.61 20.41
N ASN A 220 -11.20 16.78 20.97
CA ASN A 220 -12.51 16.54 20.37
C ASN A 220 -13.35 17.83 20.27
N THR A 221 -13.30 18.67 21.30
CA THR A 221 -14.00 19.95 21.32
C THR A 221 -13.45 20.89 20.24
N GLU A 222 -12.13 20.98 20.14
CA GLU A 222 -11.48 21.87 19.17
C GLU A 222 -11.65 21.39 17.73
N ALA A 223 -11.53 20.08 17.49
CA ALA A 223 -11.79 19.49 16.18
C ALA A 223 -13.23 19.76 15.73
N ALA A 224 -14.22 19.57 16.62
CA ALA A 224 -15.62 19.87 16.30
C ALA A 224 -15.83 21.36 15.97
N ARG A 225 -15.14 22.26 16.67
CA ARG A 225 -15.15 23.70 16.41
C ARG A 225 -14.59 24.03 15.03
N LEU A 226 -13.42 23.49 14.68
CA LEU A 226 -12.74 23.73 13.41
C LEU A 226 -13.52 23.17 12.21
N ILE A 227 -14.08 21.97 12.35
CA ILE A 227 -14.96 21.35 11.34
C ILE A 227 -16.20 22.23 11.13
N SER A 228 -16.83 22.71 12.20
CA SER A 228 -18.02 23.56 12.11
C SER A 228 -17.73 24.92 11.50
N ALA A 229 -16.52 25.45 11.67
CA ALA A 229 -16.08 26.71 11.10
C ALA A 229 -15.72 26.61 9.60
N GLY A 230 -15.60 25.40 9.06
CA GLY A 230 -15.14 25.18 7.69
C GLY A 230 -13.68 25.59 7.47
N SER A 231 -12.84 25.47 8.52
CA SER A 231 -11.40 25.70 8.38
C SER A 231 -10.85 24.76 7.31
N GLN A 232 -10.18 25.34 6.31
CA GLN A 232 -9.46 24.60 5.26
C GLN A 232 -8.02 24.34 5.67
#